data_AF-A0A4Y2V7G3-F1
#
_entry.id   AF-A0A4Y2V7G3-F1
#
_cell.length_a   1.000
_cell.length_b   1.000
_cell.length_c   1.000
_cell.angle_alpha   90.00
_cell.angle_beta   90.00
_cell.angle_gamma   90.00
#
_symmetry.space_group_name_H-M   'P 1'
#
loop_
_entity.id
_entity.type
_entity.pdbx_description
1 polymer ?
#
loop_
_entity_poly.entity_id
_entity_poly.type
_entity_poly.pdbx_seq_one_letter_code
_entity_poly.pdbx_strand_id
1 'polypeptide(L)'
;MGPSSNQHSNAFSKFFIISSETKNDLKLASPILIHKTILAIVGEVKTIKKLNNGNILIEIMNSKQADNLMELDKIGNIKVKASPHHTLNYSKGVISESEFQRDLEEDLLDCLKNQNVIAVKRITIKRHGQIFPPNI
;
A
#
# COMPACT_ATOMS: atom_id res chain seq x y z
N MET A 1 4.21 2.25 37.52
CA MET A 1 5.04 1.82 36.38
C MET A 1 4.39 0.56 35.79
N GLY A 2 3.40 0.73 34.90
CA GLY A 2 2.81 -0.41 34.17
C GLY A 2 3.67 -0.71 32.93
N PRO A 3 3.72 -1.96 32.43
CA PRO A 3 4.51 -2.27 31.26
C PRO A 3 3.79 -1.71 30.03
N SER A 4 4.44 -0.79 29.32
CA SER A 4 4.04 -0.37 27.98
C SER A 4 4.22 -1.57 27.05
N SER A 5 3.11 -2.27 26.75
CA SER A 5 3.09 -3.31 25.75
C SER A 5 3.42 -2.70 24.39
N ASN A 6 4.64 -2.92 23.91
CA ASN A 6 5.04 -2.68 22.53
C ASN A 6 4.22 -3.61 21.63
N GLN A 7 3.00 -3.20 21.28
CA GLN A 7 2.24 -3.82 20.20
C GLN A 7 2.81 -3.30 18.88
N HIS A 8 3.98 -3.80 18.50
CA HIS A 8 4.37 -3.78 17.10
C HIS A 8 3.40 -4.72 16.37
N SER A 9 2.41 -4.14 15.70
CA SER A 9 1.54 -4.90 14.81
C SER A 9 2.42 -5.47 13.69
N ASN A 10 2.57 -6.80 13.68
CA ASN A 10 3.25 -7.56 12.63
C ASN A 10 2.40 -7.58 11.34
N ALA A 11 1.93 -6.41 10.92
CA ALA A 11 1.07 -6.25 9.76
C ALA A 11 1.94 -6.23 8.50
N PHE A 12 1.97 -7.35 7.79
CA PHE A 12 2.52 -7.39 6.44
C PHE A 12 1.53 -6.75 5.46
N SER A 13 2.03 -6.14 4.39
CA SER A 13 1.19 -5.63 3.30
C SER A 13 0.42 -6.79 2.67
N LYS A 14 -0.88 -6.67 2.45
CA LYS A 14 -1.72 -7.73 1.86
C LYS A 14 -1.84 -7.61 0.34
N PHE A 15 -1.80 -6.38 -0.17
CA PHE A 15 -1.98 -6.09 -1.58
C PHE A 15 -0.65 -5.68 -2.21
N PHE A 16 -0.32 -6.27 -3.33
CA PHE A 16 0.89 -5.98 -4.10
C PHE A 16 0.56 -5.67 -5.56
N ILE A 17 1.41 -4.86 -6.18
CA ILE A 17 1.38 -4.57 -7.61
C ILE A 17 2.66 -5.11 -8.24
N ILE A 18 2.48 -5.91 -9.28
CA ILE A 18 3.53 -6.26 -10.23
C ILE A 18 3.42 -5.32 -11.43
N SER A 19 4.51 -4.63 -11.74
CA SER A 19 4.66 -3.79 -12.93
C SER A 19 5.85 -4.27 -13.76
N SER A 20 5.74 -4.22 -15.08
CA SER A 20 6.89 -4.40 -15.97
C SER A 20 7.79 -3.17 -16.00
N GLU A 21 9.09 -3.36 -16.24
CA GLU A 21 10.04 -2.25 -16.43
C GLU A 21 9.68 -1.43 -17.69
N THR A 22 9.30 -2.12 -18.75
CA THR A 22 8.78 -1.58 -20.01
C THR A 22 7.26 -1.44 -19.94
N LYS A 23 6.72 -0.28 -20.32
CA LYS A 23 5.28 -0.01 -20.24
C LYS A 23 4.51 -0.96 -21.16
N ASN A 24 3.49 -1.62 -20.61
CA ASN A 24 2.50 -2.47 -21.28
C ASN A 24 2.92 -3.90 -21.68
N ASP A 25 4.14 -4.37 -21.41
CA ASP A 25 4.53 -5.73 -21.80
C ASP A 25 3.65 -6.81 -21.13
N LEU A 26 3.34 -6.60 -19.85
CA LEU A 26 2.41 -7.47 -19.13
C LEU A 26 0.99 -7.42 -19.69
N LYS A 27 0.60 -6.37 -20.43
CA LYS A 27 -0.72 -6.25 -21.05
C LYS A 27 -0.91 -7.29 -22.16
N LEU A 28 0.14 -7.57 -22.93
CA LEU A 28 0.13 -8.55 -24.01
C LEU A 28 0.48 -9.97 -23.52
N ALA A 29 1.07 -10.10 -22.33
CA ALA A 29 1.39 -11.39 -21.75
C ALA A 29 0.14 -12.26 -21.52
N SER A 30 0.30 -13.56 -21.79
CA SER A 30 -0.74 -14.58 -21.64
C SER A 30 -1.20 -14.68 -20.18
N PRO A 31 -2.52 -14.63 -19.90
CA PRO A 31 -3.06 -14.83 -18.56
C PRO A 31 -2.65 -16.17 -17.93
N ILE A 32 -2.51 -17.22 -18.77
CA ILE A 32 -2.10 -18.56 -18.33
C ILE A 32 -0.64 -18.54 -17.86
N LEU A 33 0.25 -17.88 -18.63
CA LEU A 33 1.67 -17.75 -18.27
C LEU A 33 1.83 -16.97 -16.96
N ILE A 34 1.12 -15.86 -16.82
CA ILE A 34 1.10 -15.04 -15.59
C ILE A 34 0.68 -15.91 -14.40
N HIS A 35 -0.46 -16.58 -14.51
CA HIS A 35 -1.02 -17.37 -13.41
C HIS A 35 -0.09 -18.52 -12.99
N LYS A 36 0.44 -19.28 -13.96
CA LYS A 36 1.38 -20.38 -13.68
C LYS A 36 2.68 -19.90 -13.04
N THR A 37 3.23 -18.78 -13.49
CA THR A 37 4.47 -18.22 -12.93
C THR A 37 4.26 -17.79 -11.48
N ILE A 38 3.16 -17.10 -11.19
CA ILE A 38 2.83 -16.68 -9.83
C ILE A 38 2.65 -17.90 -8.91
N LEU A 39 1.89 -18.91 -9.34
CA LEU A 39 1.71 -20.13 -8.55
C LEU A 39 3.03 -20.89 -8.31
N ALA A 40 3.94 -20.91 -9.28
CA ALA A 40 5.21 -21.62 -9.14
C ALA A 40 6.16 -20.97 -8.12
N ILE A 41 6.16 -19.63 -8.05
CA ILE A 41 7.11 -18.85 -7.22
C ILE A 41 6.49 -18.50 -5.87
N VAL A 42 5.24 -18.03 -5.88
CA VAL A 42 4.54 -17.51 -4.69
C VAL A 42 3.63 -18.58 -4.07
N GLY A 43 3.18 -19.56 -4.85
CA GLY A 43 2.15 -20.51 -4.44
C GLY A 43 0.73 -19.97 -4.68
N GLU A 44 -0.26 -20.68 -4.14
CA GLU A 44 -1.66 -20.25 -4.22
C GLU A 44 -1.87 -18.96 -3.43
N VAL A 45 -2.39 -17.93 -4.09
CA VAL A 45 -2.68 -16.61 -3.50
C VAL A 45 -4.18 -16.36 -3.50
N LYS A 46 -4.65 -15.40 -2.71
CA LYS A 46 -6.08 -15.14 -2.55
C LYS A 46 -6.72 -14.59 -3.82
N THR A 47 -6.09 -13.61 -4.46
CA THR A 47 -6.55 -13.09 -5.74
C THR A 47 -5.39 -12.68 -6.65
N ILE A 48 -5.60 -12.86 -7.95
CA ILE A 48 -4.73 -12.34 -9.02
C ILE A 48 -5.63 -11.60 -10.00
N LYS A 49 -5.40 -10.31 -10.20
CA LYS A 49 -6.21 -9.46 -11.07
C LYS A 49 -5.34 -8.62 -11.99
N LYS A 50 -5.50 -8.80 -13.30
CA LYS A 50 -4.88 -7.92 -14.30
C LYS A 50 -5.63 -6.59 -14.37
N LEU A 51 -4.90 -5.49 -14.29
CA LEU A 51 -5.43 -4.13 -14.33
C LEU A 51 -5.43 -3.59 -15.77
N ASN A 52 -6.25 -2.57 -16.03
CA ASN A 52 -6.39 -1.93 -17.34
C ASN A 52 -5.07 -1.30 -17.87
N ASN A 53 -4.20 -0.88 -16.96
CA ASN A 53 -2.87 -0.34 -17.25
C ASN A 53 -1.81 -1.43 -17.51
N GLY A 54 -2.19 -2.71 -17.51
CA GLY A 54 -1.30 -3.85 -17.76
C GLY A 54 -0.63 -4.41 -16.51
N ASN A 55 -0.67 -3.72 -15.37
CA ASN A 55 -0.13 -4.22 -14.11
C ASN A 55 -0.97 -5.37 -13.55
N ILE A 56 -0.41 -6.11 -12.61
CA ILE A 56 -1.10 -7.21 -11.93
C ILE A 56 -1.24 -6.86 -10.45
N LEU A 57 -2.46 -6.86 -9.95
CA LEU A 57 -2.80 -6.77 -8.54
C LEU A 57 -2.85 -8.19 -7.94
N ILE A 58 -2.16 -8.40 -6.83
CA ILE A 58 -2.16 -9.65 -6.09
C ILE A 58 -2.56 -9.38 -4.65
N GLU A 59 -3.48 -10.20 -4.13
CA GLU A 59 -3.77 -10.29 -2.69
C GLU A 59 -3.18 -11.58 -2.15
N ILE A 60 -2.25 -11.46 -1.19
CA ILE A 60 -1.57 -12.59 -0.56
C ILE A 60 -2.26 -13.02 0.74
N MET A 61 -1.96 -14.24 1.20
CA MET A 61 -2.54 -14.83 2.41
C MET A 61 -1.60 -14.83 3.62
N ASN A 62 -0.29 -14.80 3.41
CA ASN A 62 0.71 -14.88 4.49
C ASN A 62 1.98 -14.12 4.13
N SER A 63 2.82 -13.81 5.13
CA SER A 63 4.05 -13.04 4.93
C SER A 63 5.08 -13.73 4.03
N LYS A 64 5.19 -15.06 4.07
CA LYS A 64 6.11 -15.81 3.20
C LYS A 64 5.82 -15.58 1.71
N GLN A 65 4.56 -15.39 1.34
CA GLN A 65 4.17 -15.03 -0.02
C GLN A 65 4.60 -13.62 -0.39
N ALA A 66 4.61 -12.67 0.56
CA ALA A 66 5.14 -11.34 0.32
C ALA A 66 6.62 -11.41 -0.04
N ASP A 67 7.40 -12.17 0.73
CA ASP A 67 8.84 -12.30 0.52
C ASP A 67 9.14 -12.91 -0.85
N ASN A 68 8.54 -14.05 -1.18
CA ASN A 68 8.68 -14.68 -2.51
C ASN A 68 8.23 -13.76 -3.65
N LEU A 69 7.16 -12.98 -3.43
CA LEU A 69 6.64 -12.06 -4.44
C LEU A 69 7.59 -10.88 -4.65
N MET A 70 8.26 -10.39 -3.60
CA MET A 70 9.25 -9.32 -3.70
C MET A 70 10.54 -9.77 -4.43
N GLU A 71 10.83 -11.07 -4.43
CA GLU A 71 11.93 -11.68 -5.19
C GLU A 71 11.58 -11.93 -6.67
N LEU A 72 10.31 -11.81 -7.06
CA LEU A 72 9.87 -12.01 -8.44
C LEU A 72 10.44 -10.93 -9.37
N ASP A 73 11.37 -11.33 -10.23
CA ASP A 73 12.04 -10.44 -11.20
C ASP A 73 11.51 -10.58 -12.64
N LYS A 74 10.87 -11.72 -12.97
CA LYS A 74 10.45 -12.04 -14.34
C LYS A 74 9.14 -12.82 -14.40
N ILE A 75 8.37 -12.55 -15.46
CA ILE A 75 7.26 -13.39 -15.91
C ILE A 75 7.51 -13.76 -17.37
N GLY A 76 7.87 -15.02 -17.62
CA GLY A 76 8.41 -15.44 -18.91
C GLY A 76 9.67 -14.64 -19.25
N ASN A 77 9.64 -13.91 -20.37
CA ASN A 77 10.75 -13.07 -20.83
C ASN A 77 10.63 -11.60 -20.40
N ILE A 78 9.58 -11.24 -19.65
CA ILE A 78 9.29 -9.86 -19.26
C ILE A 78 9.89 -9.62 -17.88
N LYS A 79 10.76 -8.61 -17.76
CA LYS A 79 11.24 -8.13 -16.46
C LYS A 79 10.13 -7.38 -15.73
N VAL A 80 9.94 -7.73 -14.47
CA VAL A 80 8.91 -7.17 -13.61
C VAL A 80 9.48 -6.80 -12.25
N LYS A 81 8.76 -5.96 -11.53
CA LYS A 81 9.02 -5.61 -10.14
C LYS A 81 7.73 -5.68 -9.36
N ALA A 82 7.76 -6.38 -8.23
CA ALA A 82 6.70 -6.34 -7.25
C ALA A 82 6.92 -5.21 -6.23
N SER A 83 5.83 -4.62 -5.76
CA SER A 83 5.85 -3.63 -4.67
C SER A 83 4.52 -3.62 -3.91
N PRO A 84 4.50 -3.28 -2.61
CA PRO A 84 3.26 -3.09 -1.87
C PRO A 84 2.36 -2.05 -2.56
N HIS A 85 1.07 -2.33 -2.63
CA HIS A 85 0.10 -1.39 -3.17
C HIS A 85 -0.01 -0.15 -2.27
N HIS A 86 0.23 1.04 -2.83
CA HIS A 86 0.31 2.30 -2.10
C HIS A 86 -1.00 2.76 -1.43
N THR A 87 -2.17 2.37 -1.94
CA THR A 87 -3.47 2.72 -1.35
C THR A 87 -4.18 1.55 -0.66
N LEU A 88 -4.32 0.38 -1.30
CA LEU A 88 -5.13 -0.73 -0.76
C LEU A 88 -4.66 -1.31 0.58
N ASN A 89 -3.39 -1.08 0.97
CA ASN A 89 -2.87 -1.49 2.27
C ASN A 89 -3.15 -0.47 3.40
N TYR A 90 -3.76 0.67 3.07
CA TYR A 90 -3.98 1.76 4.02
C TYR A 90 -5.41 2.28 3.91
N SER A 91 -5.94 2.75 5.04
CA SER A 91 -7.16 3.54 5.10
C SER A 91 -6.82 5.01 5.36
N LYS A 92 -7.72 5.91 4.97
CA LYS A 92 -7.63 7.33 5.30
C LYS A 92 -8.92 7.75 6.00
N GLY A 93 -8.79 8.51 7.07
CA GLY A 93 -9.90 9.11 7.82
C GLY A 93 -9.74 10.62 7.91
N VAL A 94 -10.82 11.31 8.28
CA VAL A 94 -10.83 12.74 8.57
C VAL A 94 -11.32 12.93 10.00
N ILE A 95 -10.61 13.76 10.76
CA ILE A 95 -10.99 14.19 12.10
C ILE A 95 -11.17 15.70 12.04
N SER A 96 -12.32 16.18 12.51
CA SER A 96 -12.71 17.59 12.47
C SER A 96 -12.90 18.09 13.89
N GLU A 97 -11.83 18.59 14.50
CA GLU A 97 -11.83 19.11 15.87
C GLU A 97 -11.10 20.45 15.94
N SER A 98 -11.73 21.46 16.55
CA SER A 98 -11.18 22.81 16.65
C SER A 98 -9.99 22.89 17.62
N GLU A 99 -9.94 22.00 18.62
CA GLU A 99 -8.87 21.95 19.62
C GLU A 99 -7.52 21.59 18.99
N PHE A 100 -7.52 20.76 17.93
CA PHE A 100 -6.32 20.37 17.19
C PHE A 100 -5.75 21.46 16.28
N GLN A 101 -6.28 22.69 16.29
CA GLN A 101 -5.74 23.77 15.45
C GLN A 101 -4.30 24.18 15.84
N ARG A 102 -3.91 23.99 17.10
CA ARG A 102 -2.60 24.45 17.62
C ARG A 102 -1.52 23.36 17.69
N ASP A 103 -1.90 22.09 17.63
CA ASP A 103 -0.94 20.98 17.73
C ASP A 103 -0.06 20.86 16.47
N LEU A 104 1.08 20.17 16.53
CA LEU A 104 1.82 19.86 15.30
C LEU A 104 1.38 18.52 14.73
N GLU A 105 1.52 18.32 13.41
CA GLU A 105 1.22 17.02 12.78
C GLU A 105 2.06 15.89 13.39
N GLU A 106 3.28 16.20 13.82
CA GLU A 106 4.21 15.27 14.47
C GLU A 106 3.71 14.86 15.86
N ASP A 107 3.24 15.80 16.67
CA ASP A 107 2.67 15.54 18.00
C ASP A 107 1.41 14.67 17.88
N LEU A 108 0.54 15.01 16.92
CA LEU A 108 -0.67 14.23 16.65
C LEU A 108 -0.34 12.80 16.18
N LEU A 109 0.68 12.66 15.33
CA LEU A 109 1.13 11.35 14.85
C LEU A 109 1.66 10.51 16.01
N ASP A 110 2.45 11.08 16.91
CA ASP A 110 2.98 10.36 18.07
C ASP A 110 1.85 9.90 19.01
N CYS A 111 0.90 10.80 19.31
CA CYS A 111 -0.27 10.48 20.13
C CYS A 111 -1.15 9.36 19.53
N LEU A 112 -1.27 9.31 18.21
CA LEU A 112 -2.14 8.35 17.50
C LEU A 112 -1.42 7.08 17.05
N LYS A 113 -0.11 6.95 17.29
CA LYS A 113 0.70 5.81 16.85
C LYS A 113 0.17 4.47 17.38
N ASN A 114 -0.33 4.46 18.62
CA ASN A 114 -0.93 3.28 19.25
C ASN A 114 -2.23 2.82 18.57
N GLN A 115 -2.84 3.66 17.73
CA GLN A 115 -4.00 3.32 16.90
C GLN A 115 -3.60 2.88 15.48
N ASN A 116 -2.32 2.58 15.25
CA ASN A 116 -1.74 2.25 13.94
C ASN A 116 -1.82 3.41 12.92
N VAL A 117 -1.88 4.67 13.37
CA VAL A 117 -1.73 5.83 12.49
C VAL A 117 -0.27 5.98 12.11
N ILE A 118 0.00 6.06 10.80
CA ILE A 118 1.35 6.17 10.23
C ILE A 118 1.63 7.52 9.56
N ALA A 119 0.58 8.32 9.36
CA ALA A 119 0.68 9.64 8.74
C ALA A 119 -0.49 10.50 9.19
N VAL A 120 -0.19 11.74 9.55
CA VAL A 120 -1.17 12.81 9.81
C VAL A 120 -0.89 13.91 8.78
N LYS A 121 -1.95 14.57 8.30
CA LYS A 121 -1.84 15.71 7.41
C LYS A 121 -3.00 16.67 7.62
N ARG A 122 -2.69 17.96 7.79
CA ARG A 122 -3.68 19.04 7.85
C ARG A 122 -4.32 19.22 6.49
N ILE A 123 -5.64 19.24 6.50
CA ILE A 123 -6.43 19.63 5.34
C ILE A 123 -6.33 21.15 5.22
N THR A 124 -6.08 21.64 4.02
CA THR A 124 -6.02 23.08 3.72
C THR A 124 -6.81 23.38 2.46
N ILE A 125 -7.45 24.55 2.40
CA ILE A 125 -8.20 25.01 1.24
C ILE A 125 -7.33 26.02 0.48
N LYS A 126 -7.11 25.80 -0.82
CA LYS A 126 -6.44 26.79 -1.69
C LYS A 126 -7.49 27.66 -2.38
N ARG A 127 -7.50 28.97 -2.11
CA ARG A 127 -8.37 29.96 -2.79
C ARG A 127 -7.51 31.09 -3.37
N HIS A 128 -7.68 31.38 -4.66
CA HIS A 128 -6.92 32.43 -5.37
C HIS A 128 -5.39 32.35 -5.18
N GLY A 129 -4.84 31.14 -5.11
CA GLY A 129 -3.40 30.93 -4.91
C GLY A 129 -2.94 30.94 -3.45
N GLN A 130 -3.78 31.39 -2.50
CA GLN A 130 -3.50 31.42 -1.07
C GLN A 130 -4.05 30.18 -0.36
N ILE A 131 -3.41 29.79 0.74
CA ILE A 131 -3.74 28.59 1.53
C ILE A 131 -4.46 29.03 2.81
N PHE A 132 -5.59 28.41 3.10
CA PHE A 132 -6.44 28.69 4.26
C PHE A 132 -6.73 27.39 5.05
N PRO A 133 -6.97 27.47 6.37
CA PRO A 133 -7.54 26.35 7.10
C PRO A 133 -8.96 26.03 6.59
N PRO A 134 -9.45 24.79 6.78
CA PRO A 134 -10.83 24.45 6.47
C PRO A 134 -11.77 25.18 7.45
N ASN A 135 -12.97 25.54 6.99
CA ASN A 135 -14.04 25.92 7.91
C ASN A 135 -14.52 24.64 8.59
N ILE A 136 -14.23 24.51 9.89
CA ILE A 136 -14.68 23.41 10.74
C ILE A 136 -15.87 23.92 11.55
#